data_AF-A0A964CCV6-F1
#
_entry.id   AF-A0A964CCV6-F1
#
_cell.length_a   1.000
_cell.length_b   1.000
_cell.length_c   1.000
_cell.angle_alpha   90.00
_cell.angle_beta   90.00
_cell.angle_gamma   90.00
#
_symmetry.space_group_name_H-M   'P 1'
#
loop_
_entity.id
_entity.type
_entity.pdbx_description
1 polymer ?
#
loop_
_entity_poly.entity_id
_entity_poly.type
_entity_poly.pdbx_seq_one_letter_code
_entity_poly.pdbx_strand_id
1 'polypeptide(L)'
;MATIKGSVTVGGTKFEYAELDYGKNRGIAIWRLGVAKDRHEYLLTPNPHDDPWYNKHQEDFYREAATRIGEIFMRGNPNAYPPFGTKITIHSIDYTLSQY
;
A
#
# COMPACT_ATOMS: atom_id res chain seq x y z
N MET A 1 -7.39 -12.87 8.82
CA MET A 1 -6.19 -13.34 8.10
C MET A 1 -6.01 -12.44 6.89
N ALA A 2 -4.79 -11.97 6.57
CA ALA A 2 -4.55 -11.20 5.35
C ALA A 2 -4.73 -12.13 4.14
N THR A 3 -5.67 -11.82 3.24
CA THR A 3 -5.99 -12.67 2.07
C THR A 3 -4.94 -12.51 0.99
N ILE A 4 -4.32 -11.32 0.91
CA ILE A 4 -3.36 -10.97 -0.13
C ILE A 4 -2.03 -10.58 0.49
N LYS A 5 -0.95 -11.15 -0.05
CA LYS A 5 0.44 -10.84 0.31
C LYS A 5 1.30 -10.92 -0.93
N GLY A 6 2.35 -10.12 -0.99
CA GLY A 6 3.28 -10.16 -2.10
C GLY A 6 4.52 -9.32 -1.85
N SER A 7 5.30 -9.13 -2.92
CA SER A 7 6.46 -8.26 -2.89
C SER A 7 6.62 -7.50 -4.20
N VAL A 8 7.17 -6.30 -4.13
CA VAL A 8 7.56 -5.48 -5.28
C VAL A 8 9.00 -5.00 -5.10
N THR A 9 9.71 -4.81 -6.21
CA THR A 9 11.05 -4.20 -6.19
C THR A 9 10.95 -2.81 -6.79
N VAL A 10 11.29 -1.78 -6.00
CA VAL A 10 11.26 -0.38 -6.44
C VAL A 10 12.62 0.25 -6.16
N GLY A 11 13.24 0.81 -7.20
CA GLY A 11 14.56 1.45 -7.09
C GLY A 11 15.65 0.55 -6.48
N GLY A 12 15.59 -0.76 -6.76
CA GLY A 12 16.53 -1.75 -6.21
C GLY A 12 16.22 -2.24 -4.79
N THR A 13 15.23 -1.66 -4.11
CA THR A 13 14.77 -2.10 -2.78
C THR A 13 13.56 -3.01 -2.93
N LYS A 14 13.59 -4.18 -2.26
CA LYS A 14 12.45 -5.10 -2.21
C LYS A 14 11.54 -4.75 -1.03
N PHE A 15 10.29 -4.45 -1.33
CA PHE A 15 9.21 -4.22 -0.37
C PHE A 15 8.28 -5.42 -0.37
N GLU A 16 7.96 -5.92 0.81
CA GLU A 16 6.87 -6.87 1.01
C GLU A 16 5.63 -6.12 1.46
N TYR A 17 4.47 -6.65 1.11
CA TYR A 17 3.20 -6.06 1.49
C TYR A 17 2.16 -7.13 1.83
N ALA A 18 1.15 -6.72 2.59
CA ALA A 18 -0.01 -7.53 2.92
C ALA A 18 -1.28 -6.67 3.01
N GLU A 19 -2.41 -7.24 2.61
CA GLU A 19 -3.73 -6.69 2.91
C GLU A 19 -3.95 -6.61 4.43
N LEU A 20 -4.54 -5.50 4.87
CA LEU A 20 -5.12 -5.36 6.18
C LEU A 20 -6.64 -5.29 6.05
N ASP A 21 -7.32 -6.20 6.75
CA ASP A 21 -8.78 -6.23 6.85
C ASP A 21 -9.20 -5.54 8.15
N TYR A 22 -9.89 -4.40 8.03
CA TYR A 22 -10.44 -3.65 9.15
C TYR A 22 -11.97 -3.83 9.28
N GLY A 23 -12.53 -4.87 8.68
CA GLY A 23 -13.96 -5.19 8.66
C GLY A 23 -14.76 -4.31 7.71
N LYS A 24 -14.74 -2.99 7.93
CA LYS A 24 -15.49 -2.02 7.09
C LYS A 24 -14.66 -1.42 5.96
N ASN A 25 -13.33 -1.48 6.05
CA ASN A 25 -12.43 -0.89 5.07
C ASN A 25 -11.20 -1.80 4.89
N ARG A 26 -10.39 -1.49 3.88
CA ARG A 26 -9.18 -2.20 3.49
C ARG A 26 -7.97 -1.29 3.63
N GLY A 27 -6.88 -1.89 4.09
CA GLY A 27 -5.59 -1.24 4.21
C GLY A 27 -4.47 -2.08 3.64
N ILE A 28 -3.27 -1.54 3.71
CA ILE A 28 -2.04 -2.19 3.28
C ILE A 28 -0.98 -2.05 4.38
N ALA A 29 -0.37 -3.18 4.76
CA ALA A 29 0.90 -3.19 5.45
C ALA A 29 2.03 -3.29 4.42
N ILE A 30 3.11 -2.55 4.61
CA ILE A 30 4.30 -2.57 3.75
C ILE A 30 5.57 -2.47 4.60
N TRP A 31 6.62 -3.21 4.22
CA TRP A 31 7.93 -3.19 4.88
C TRP A 31 9.04 -3.55 3.89
N ARG A 32 10.26 -3.08 4.12
CA ARG A 32 11.43 -3.53 3.36
C ARG A 32 11.85 -4.91 3.83
N LEU A 33 12.15 -5.79 2.87
CA LEU A 33 12.67 -7.12 3.18
C LEU A 33 14.04 -7.01 3.86
N GLY A 34 14.20 -7.68 5.00
CA GLY A 34 15.47 -7.72 5.74
C GLY A 34 15.73 -6.51 6.64
N VAL A 35 14.80 -5.56 6.76
CA VAL A 35 14.92 -4.41 7.67
C VAL A 35 14.08 -4.62 8.92
N ALA A 36 14.72 -4.64 10.08
CA ALA A 36 14.03 -4.80 11.35
C ALA A 36 13.15 -3.57 11.68
N LYS A 37 11.93 -3.83 12.15
CA LYS A 37 10.96 -2.80 12.60
C LYS A 37 10.57 -1.77 11.51
N ASP A 38 10.47 -2.21 10.26
CA ASP A 38 10.16 -1.33 9.11
C ASP A 38 8.69 -1.33 8.66
N ARG A 39 7.82 -2.04 9.40
CA ARG A 39 6.42 -2.24 9.03
C ARG A 39 5.59 -0.96 9.21
N HIS A 40 5.02 -0.50 8.10
CA HIS A 40 4.09 0.61 8.03
C HIS A 40 2.72 0.13 7.57
N GLU A 41 1.67 0.76 8.09
CA GLU A 41 0.28 0.40 7.82
C GLU A 41 -0.49 1.64 7.37
N TYR A 42 -1.32 1.46 6.34
CA TYR A 42 -2.18 2.51 5.82
C TYR A 42 -3.59 2.01 5.63
N LEU A 43 -4.56 2.79 6.09
CA LEU A 43 -5.94 2.69 5.64
C LEU A 43 -6.06 3.35 4.27
N LEU A 44 -6.79 2.74 3.33
CA LEU A 44 -7.02 3.31 2.00
C LEU A 44 -8.39 4.01 1.98
N THR A 45 -8.42 5.26 1.53
CA THR A 45 -9.65 6.08 1.47
C THR A 45 -9.76 6.76 0.10
N PRO A 46 -10.84 6.60 -0.69
CA PRO A 46 -12.10 5.92 -0.36
C PRO A 46 -11.95 4.42 -0.13
N ASN A 47 -12.98 3.76 0.40
CA ASN A 47 -12.92 2.34 0.69
C ASN A 47 -12.72 1.54 -0.60
N PRO A 48 -11.68 0.69 -0.73
CA PRO A 48 -11.46 -0.11 -1.93
C PRO A 48 -12.66 -0.99 -2.31
N HIS A 49 -13.48 -1.44 -1.37
CA HIS A 49 -14.69 -2.23 -1.69
C HIS A 49 -15.73 -1.46 -2.52
N ASP A 50 -15.72 -0.12 -2.46
CA ASP A 50 -16.61 0.72 -3.25
C ASP A 50 -16.15 0.84 -4.72
N ASP A 51 -14.94 0.37 -5.05
CA ASP A 51 -14.43 0.29 -6.42
C ASP A 51 -14.77 -1.09 -7.06
N PRO A 52 -15.60 -1.14 -8.11
CA PRO A 52 -15.91 -2.37 -8.83
C PRO A 52 -14.69 -3.05 -9.45
N TRP A 53 -13.64 -2.29 -9.79
CA TRP A 53 -12.41 -2.86 -10.33
C TRP A 53 -11.62 -3.60 -9.26
N TYR A 54 -11.42 -2.98 -8.09
CA TYR A 54 -10.82 -3.63 -6.92
C TYR A 54 -11.43 -5.02 -6.64
N ASN A 55 -12.76 -5.12 -6.63
CA ASN A 55 -13.47 -6.37 -6.34
C ASN A 55 -13.11 -7.54 -7.28
N LYS A 56 -12.54 -7.27 -8.46
CA LYS A 56 -12.08 -8.28 -9.42
C LYS A 56 -10.55 -8.36 -9.55
N HIS A 57 -9.83 -7.35 -9.05
CA HIS A 57 -8.41 -7.15 -9.29
C HIS A 57 -7.62 -6.86 -8.00
N GLN A 58 -8.03 -7.47 -6.89
CA GLN A 58 -7.45 -7.17 -5.57
C GLN A 58 -5.92 -7.39 -5.53
N GLU A 59 -5.39 -8.45 -6.17
CA GLU A 59 -3.94 -8.67 -6.22
C GLU A 59 -3.20 -7.56 -6.99
N ASP A 60 -3.72 -7.17 -8.16
CA ASP A 60 -3.15 -6.08 -8.95
C ASP A 60 -3.21 -4.75 -8.20
N PHE A 61 -4.32 -4.50 -7.50
CA PHE A 61 -4.52 -3.34 -6.65
C PHE A 61 -3.43 -3.24 -5.57
N TYR A 62 -3.21 -4.31 -4.80
CA TYR A 62 -2.21 -4.29 -3.72
C TYR A 62 -0.77 -4.20 -4.26
N ARG A 63 -0.50 -4.84 -5.40
CA ARG A 63 0.79 -4.72 -6.08
C ARG A 63 1.04 -3.27 -6.54
N GLU A 64 0.05 -2.61 -7.14
CA GLU A 64 0.16 -1.23 -7.57
C GLU A 64 0.29 -0.29 -6.36
N ALA A 65 -0.55 -0.46 -5.32
CA ALA A 65 -0.46 0.30 -4.08
C ALA A 65 0.94 0.24 -3.47
N ALA A 66 1.51 -0.96 -3.32
CA ALA A 66 2.85 -1.16 -2.81
C ALA A 66 3.92 -0.50 -3.71
N THR A 67 3.73 -0.57 -5.04
CA THR A 67 4.62 0.08 -6.01
C THR A 67 4.61 1.59 -5.82
N ARG A 68 3.44 2.22 -5.75
CA ARG A 68 3.31 3.68 -5.54
C ARG A 68 3.91 4.13 -4.21
N ILE A 69 3.68 3.38 -3.14
CA ILE A 69 4.27 3.68 -1.83
C ILE A 69 5.80 3.57 -1.90
N GLY A 70 6.32 2.50 -2.51
CA GLY A 70 7.76 2.33 -2.75
C GLY A 70 8.36 3.46 -3.60
N GLU A 71 7.66 3.91 -4.64
CA GLU A 71 8.11 5.02 -5.50
C GLU A 71 8.21 6.34 -4.73
N ILE A 72 7.28 6.59 -3.80
CA ILE A 72 7.33 7.76 -2.92
C ILE A 72 8.47 7.61 -1.92
N PHE A 73 8.62 6.44 -1.30
CA PHE A 73 9.71 6.13 -0.37
C PHE A 73 11.08 6.42 -1.00
N MET A 74 11.31 5.96 -2.23
CA MET A 74 12.57 6.16 -2.94
C MET A 74 12.83 7.61 -3.36
N ARG A 75 11.77 8.44 -3.49
CA ARG A 75 11.88 9.87 -3.84
C ARG A 75 12.01 10.79 -2.63
N GLY A 76 11.52 10.35 -1.47
CA GLY A 76 11.48 11.14 -0.24
C GLY A 76 12.85 11.27 0.45
N ASN A 77 13.03 12.35 1.21
CA ASN A 77 14.19 12.56 2.07
C ASN A 77 13.75 12.49 3.55
N PRO A 78 14.29 11.61 4.41
CA PRO A 78 15.24 10.51 4.20
C PRO A 78 14.52 9.15 4.12
N ASN A 79 14.31 8.57 2.93
CA ASN A 79 13.76 7.20 2.75
C ASN A 79 12.62 6.89 3.73
N ALA A 80 11.69 7.83 3.81
CA ALA A 80 10.59 7.77 4.75
C ALA A 80 9.37 7.24 4.00
N TYR A 81 8.60 6.39 4.67
CA TYR A 81 7.30 6.03 4.17
C TYR A 81 6.40 7.27 4.06
N PRO A 82 5.46 7.30 3.10
CA PRO A 82 4.56 8.44 2.92
C PRO A 82 3.87 8.85 4.22
N PRO A 83 3.81 10.15 4.56
CA PRO A 83 3.01 10.59 5.70
C PRO A 83 1.52 10.34 5.44
N PHE A 84 0.73 10.22 6.51
CA PHE A 84 -0.73 10.17 6.39
C PHE A 84 -1.26 11.42 5.67
N GLY A 85 -2.30 11.24 4.84
CA GLY A 85 -2.81 12.27 3.94
C GLY A 85 -2.14 12.27 2.56
N THR A 86 -1.09 11.48 2.35
CA THR A 86 -0.49 11.31 1.02
C THR A 86 -1.47 10.61 0.08
N LYS A 87 -1.57 11.11 -1.16
CA LYS A 87 -2.39 10.49 -2.21
C LYS A 87 -1.56 9.58 -3.10
N ILE A 88 -2.12 8.44 -3.45
CA ILE A 88 -1.61 7.52 -4.46
C ILE A 88 -2.74 7.19 -5.44
N THR A 89 -2.41 7.06 -6.72
CA THR A 89 -3.37 6.67 -7.75
C THR A 89 -3.22 5.18 -8.04
N ILE A 90 -4.31 4.43 -7.93
CA ILE A 90 -4.40 3.00 -8.25
C ILE A 90 -5.55 2.84 -9.23
N HIS A 91 -5.31 2.25 -10.40
CA HIS A 91 -6.31 2.10 -11.44
C HIS A 91 -7.16 3.38 -11.70
N SER A 92 -6.48 4.52 -11.87
CA SER A 92 -7.12 5.83 -12.12
C SER A 92 -8.01 6.37 -10.98
N ILE A 93 -7.99 5.77 -9.79
CA ILE A 93 -8.66 6.27 -8.60
C ILE A 93 -7.61 6.75 -7.60
N ASP A 94 -7.82 7.95 -7.06
CA ASP A 94 -6.97 8.50 -6.01
C ASP A 94 -7.39 7.97 -4.64
N TYR A 95 -6.46 7.26 -4.00
CA TYR A 95 -6.57 6.82 -2.62
C TYR A 95 -5.67 7.66 -1.73
N THR A 96 -6.21 8.07 -0.60
CA THR A 96 -5.49 8.72 0.49
C THR A 96 -5.01 7.65 1.45
N LEU A 97 -3.72 7.70 1.77
CA LEU A 97 -3.08 6.91 2.80
C LEU A 97 -3.44 7.52 4.16
N SER A 98 -4.40 6.93 4.85
CA SER A 98 -4.93 7.41 6.12
C SER A 98 -4.43 6.55 7.28
N GLN A 99 -4.51 7.11 8.49
CA GLN A 99 -4.40 6.32 9.70
C GLN A 99 -5.68 5.49 9.87
N TYR A 100 -5.55 4.25 10.35
CA TYR A 100 -6.70 3.45 10.79
C TYR A 100 -7.27 3.95 12.11
#